data_AF-A0A8T0FMX5-F1
#
_entry.id   AF-A0A8T0FMX5-F1
#
_cell.length_a   1.000
_cell.length_b   1.000
_cell.length_c   1.000
_cell.angle_alpha   90.00
_cell.angle_beta   90.00
_cell.angle_gamma   90.00
#
_symmetry.space_group_name_H-M   'P 1'
#
loop_
_entity.id
_entity.type
_entity.pdbx_description
1 polymer ?
#
loop_
_entity_poly.entity_id
_entity_poly.type
_entity_poly.pdbx_seq_one_letter_code
_entity_poly.pdbx_strand_id
1 'polypeptide(L)'
;MSFGIDEIEMGNRYIDQFLRQWVEDMEGNDTYYLLDMLCFQSEKLFDMDVRMQNTNIRGLDTLQRTGNCSLIEQNGRMNVIADLGTGYVSLNCDINVRLTFLNLSIPFSIQMDYIQILMKFSADSETGKDGILHDLKIMDVRGMVVEVRNGWMVNWMIDLLNKSTIFTECARKLLEYQIGEYMNNRIQYFRFRSKWNATDCRCSMFRMLFSSQTDCEDLKMYDIAYKNSPTISRGLPIRYNYKKIHLLTDEDKERKTIERGNLFMDKVIETIADYEFCNDSYLLDNIEFSFERNTPYGNISLDTRLSDGHLKGLQTLDRLGPCSFFEADGRMHINAALTTGLLNVKYQGCFQFLSLLRPHFSLDVNIINVTVCLSNSAFKMFCYLRRHPCKTIGNYISVSCWKLFEFERTEDAKNEGLKYTQELLDIIVTSNLCSPYILTDIMNGFYSKHKISLTENIKEVLDRPEGILKGLETIRTANSCYLKEKHGRLVLYANLQVNSLELVYKGRIKVASFYPMVAISGHLSYVNFIIEFSVDAGNGQLGALHKFLIISFDGLHINIKGLWPFNRLVKALIETTTICCKSFIKRQIEHQVKRYINQELASFIFPIRLKEKFDSASTA
;
A
#
# COMPACT_ATOMS: atom_id res chain seq x y z
N MET A 1 -1.77 28.49 -42.41
CA MET A 1 -0.54 29.29 -42.48
C MET A 1 0.61 28.34 -42.24
N SER A 2 1.40 28.04 -43.26
CA SER A 2 2.64 27.27 -43.09
C SER A 2 3.67 28.22 -42.49
N PHE A 3 4.02 28.02 -41.22
CA PHE A 3 5.15 28.72 -40.61
C PHE A 3 6.41 28.39 -41.44
N GLY A 4 7.09 29.42 -41.92
CA GLY A 4 8.31 29.26 -42.71
C GLY A 4 9.43 28.71 -41.83
N ILE A 5 10.32 27.91 -42.42
CA ILE A 5 11.56 27.40 -41.79
C ILE A 5 12.33 28.53 -41.06
N ASP A 6 12.23 29.75 -41.60
CA ASP A 6 12.84 30.97 -41.08
C ASP A 6 12.41 31.35 -39.66
N GLU A 7 11.16 31.08 -39.28
CA GLU A 7 10.67 31.45 -37.95
C GLU A 7 11.28 30.54 -36.88
N ILE A 8 11.24 29.22 -37.09
CA ILE A 8 11.83 28.25 -36.16
C ILE A 8 13.32 28.55 -35.96
N GLU A 9 14.05 28.83 -37.04
CA GLU A 9 15.47 29.17 -36.96
C GLU A 9 15.72 30.47 -36.19
N MET A 10 14.87 31.48 -36.38
CA MET A 10 14.94 32.73 -35.64
C MET A 10 14.73 32.53 -34.13
N GLY A 11 13.74 31.71 -33.73
CA GLY A 11 13.48 31.39 -32.34
C GLY A 11 14.62 30.61 -31.70
N ASN A 12 15.15 29.62 -32.42
CA ASN A 12 16.31 28.83 -31.99
C ASN A 12 17.52 29.74 -31.75
N ARG A 13 17.88 30.59 -32.72
CA ARG A 13 19.02 31.51 -32.59
C ARG A 13 18.85 32.49 -31.43
N TYR A 14 17.64 32.98 -31.20
CA TYR A 14 17.36 33.88 -30.07
C TYR A 14 17.64 33.20 -28.73
N ILE A 15 17.09 32.00 -28.52
CA ILE A 15 17.30 31.24 -27.29
C ILE A 15 18.77 30.88 -27.13
N ASP A 16 19.44 30.46 -28.20
CA ASP A 16 20.86 30.11 -28.15
C ASP A 16 21.73 31.32 -27.78
N GLN A 17 21.40 32.54 -28.25
CA GLN A 17 22.10 33.76 -27.85
C GLN A 17 21.81 34.16 -26.40
N PHE A 18 20.58 34.00 -25.95
CA PHE A 18 20.19 34.28 -24.57
C PHE A 18 20.88 33.33 -23.58
N LEU A 19 20.96 32.04 -23.91
CA LEU A 19 21.68 31.04 -23.13
C LEU A 19 23.20 31.26 -23.15
N ARG A 20 23.78 31.78 -24.24
CA ARG A 20 25.21 32.18 -24.23
C ARG A 20 25.47 33.28 -23.21
N GLN A 21 24.61 34.30 -23.12
CA GLN A 21 24.75 35.34 -22.10
C GLN A 21 24.58 34.79 -20.69
N TRP A 22 23.69 33.81 -20.50
CA TRP A 22 23.59 33.07 -19.23
C TRP A 22 24.93 32.44 -18.85
N VAL A 23 25.58 31.74 -19.78
CA VAL A 23 26.89 31.12 -19.54
C VAL A 23 27.96 32.19 -19.29
N GLU A 24 27.99 33.28 -20.04
CA GLU A 24 28.94 34.39 -19.84
C GLU A 24 28.76 35.07 -18.46
N ASP A 25 27.53 35.25 -17.98
CA ASP A 25 27.26 35.77 -16.64
C ASP A 25 27.66 34.78 -15.52
N MET A 26 27.76 33.49 -15.85
CA MET A 26 28.20 32.42 -14.97
C MET A 26 29.73 32.23 -14.97
N GLU A 27 30.42 32.68 -16.02
CA GLU A 27 31.87 32.48 -16.21
C GLU A 27 32.69 33.16 -15.10
N GLY A 28 33.03 32.36 -14.09
CA GLY A 28 33.81 32.73 -12.92
C GLY A 28 33.31 32.11 -11.61
N ASN A 29 32.04 31.69 -11.56
CA ASN A 29 31.46 31.06 -10.37
C ASN A 29 30.24 30.20 -10.75
N ASP A 30 30.47 28.95 -11.20
CA ASP A 30 29.42 27.91 -11.38
C ASP A 30 28.89 27.41 -10.01
N THR A 31 28.73 28.31 -9.05
CA THR A 31 28.25 27.98 -7.71
C THR A 31 27.31 29.08 -7.26
N TYR A 32 26.01 28.77 -7.29
CA TYR A 32 24.94 29.68 -6.86
C TYR A 32 24.60 29.39 -5.41
N TYR A 33 24.87 30.36 -4.52
CA TYR A 33 24.50 30.26 -3.12
C TYR A 33 23.08 30.76 -2.90
N LEU A 34 22.28 29.97 -2.20
CA LEU A 34 20.88 30.27 -1.92
C LEU A 34 20.69 30.64 -0.46
N LEU A 35 19.71 31.51 -0.23
CA LEU A 35 19.22 31.79 1.11
C LEU A 35 18.52 30.56 1.70
N ASP A 36 18.56 30.47 3.03
CA ASP A 36 17.90 29.42 3.79
C ASP A 36 16.42 29.28 3.40
N MET A 37 15.98 28.04 3.17
CA MET A 37 14.62 27.75 2.74
C MET A 37 13.94 26.76 3.68
N LEU A 38 12.71 27.08 4.09
CA LEU A 38 11.83 26.17 4.84
C LEU A 38 11.21 25.18 3.86
N CYS A 39 11.57 23.91 3.96
CA CYS A 39 11.17 22.91 2.97
C CYS A 39 9.89 22.18 3.37
N PHE A 40 9.73 21.88 4.66
CA PHE A 40 8.64 21.06 5.12
C PHE A 40 8.39 21.24 6.62
N GLN A 41 7.11 21.38 6.98
CA GLN A 41 6.64 21.31 8.36
C GLN A 41 5.54 20.24 8.43
N SER A 42 5.76 19.18 9.22
CA SER A 42 4.72 18.21 9.54
C SER A 42 4.23 18.42 10.96
N GLU A 43 2.91 18.41 11.14
CA GLU A 43 2.26 18.46 12.46
C GLU A 43 1.58 17.12 12.82
N LYS A 44 1.55 16.14 11.90
CA LYS A 44 0.61 15.01 11.99
C LYS A 44 1.11 13.81 12.81
N LEU A 45 2.42 13.67 13.04
CA LEU A 45 3.01 12.53 13.78
C LEU A 45 4.23 12.93 14.62
N PHE A 46 5.04 13.86 14.11
CA PHE A 46 6.12 14.54 14.83
C PHE A 46 6.14 15.98 14.34
N ASP A 47 6.27 16.96 15.24
CA ASP A 47 6.66 18.31 14.85
C ASP A 47 8.06 18.23 14.27
N MET A 48 8.12 18.12 12.95
CA MET A 48 9.34 18.03 12.17
C MET A 48 9.39 19.25 11.28
N ASP A 49 10.35 20.12 11.57
CA ASP A 49 10.72 21.27 10.74
C ASP A 49 12.00 20.90 9.99
N VAL A 50 11.91 20.87 8.65
CA VAL A 50 13.04 20.59 7.75
C VAL A 50 13.42 21.89 7.05
N ARG A 51 14.64 22.36 7.31
CA ARG A 51 15.21 23.56 6.68
C ARG A 51 16.44 23.18 5.87
N MET A 52 16.50 23.67 4.63
CA MET A 52 17.72 23.62 3.82
C MET A 52 18.49 24.92 4.03
N GLN A 53 19.75 24.83 4.40
CA GLN A 53 20.67 25.93 4.65
C GLN A 53 21.94 25.77 3.82
N ASN A 54 22.71 26.85 3.68
CA ASN A 54 24.00 26.85 2.97
C ASN A 54 23.93 26.18 1.59
N THR A 55 22.79 26.33 0.90
CA THR A 55 22.57 25.59 -0.33
C THR A 55 23.42 26.21 -1.43
N ASN A 56 24.16 25.37 -2.15
CA ASN A 56 24.83 25.75 -3.39
C ASN A 56 24.41 24.85 -4.55
N ILE A 57 24.20 25.47 -5.72
CA ILE A 57 23.88 24.78 -6.98
C ILE A 57 25.07 24.92 -7.93
N ARG A 58 25.44 23.83 -8.61
CA ARG A 58 26.46 23.76 -9.66
C ARG A 58 25.93 23.07 -10.92
N GLY A 59 26.54 23.34 -12.07
CA GLY A 59 26.21 22.73 -13.36
C GLY A 59 25.10 23.44 -14.14
N LEU A 60 24.65 24.60 -13.67
CA LEU A 60 23.64 25.40 -14.39
C LEU A 60 24.23 26.12 -15.62
N ASP A 61 25.55 26.22 -15.71
CA ASP A 61 26.29 26.65 -16.89
C ASP A 61 26.10 25.72 -18.11
N THR A 62 25.69 24.46 -17.88
CA THR A 62 25.40 23.51 -18.97
C THR A 62 23.99 23.66 -19.56
N LEU A 63 23.24 24.69 -19.18
CA LEU A 63 21.89 24.94 -19.68
C LEU A 63 21.91 25.24 -21.19
N GLN A 64 21.24 24.39 -21.95
CA GLN A 64 21.17 24.48 -23.41
C GLN A 64 19.75 24.18 -23.91
N ARG A 65 19.48 24.56 -25.15
CA ARG A 65 18.23 24.20 -25.82
C ARG A 65 18.25 22.72 -26.22
N THR A 66 17.13 22.02 -26.06
CA THR A 66 17.02 20.56 -26.33
C THR A 66 16.15 20.22 -27.53
N GLY A 67 15.38 21.21 -28.03
CA GLY A 67 14.49 21.05 -29.18
C GLY A 67 14.32 22.35 -29.96
N ASN A 68 13.48 22.33 -30.99
CA ASN A 68 13.14 23.55 -31.73
C ASN A 68 12.20 24.44 -30.91
N CYS A 69 12.39 25.75 -30.98
CA CYS A 69 11.48 26.72 -30.39
C CYS A 69 10.20 26.83 -31.21
N SER A 70 9.09 27.10 -30.52
CA SER A 70 7.83 27.51 -31.14
C SER A 70 7.64 29.01 -30.95
N LEU A 71 7.32 29.69 -32.04
CA LEU A 71 7.09 31.13 -32.09
C LEU A 71 5.65 31.38 -32.53
N ILE A 72 4.93 32.18 -31.77
CA ILE A 72 3.55 32.54 -32.09
C ILE A 72 3.37 34.03 -31.82
N GLU A 73 3.23 34.81 -32.89
CA GLU A 73 2.89 36.22 -32.78
C GLU A 73 1.41 36.38 -32.42
N GLN A 74 1.13 37.03 -31.29
CA GLN A 74 -0.23 37.34 -30.83
C GLN A 74 -0.25 38.71 -30.18
N ASN A 75 -1.22 39.54 -30.55
CA ASN A 75 -1.46 40.86 -29.96
C ASN A 75 -0.20 41.77 -29.96
N GLY A 76 0.55 41.75 -31.06
CA GLY A 76 1.78 42.54 -31.19
C GLY A 76 2.94 42.05 -30.32
N ARG A 77 2.85 40.84 -29.74
CA ARG A 77 3.93 40.20 -28.98
C ARG A 77 4.30 38.86 -29.60
N MET A 78 5.59 38.58 -29.66
CA MET A 78 6.13 37.28 -30.04
C MET A 78 6.15 36.37 -28.82
N ASN A 79 5.31 35.34 -28.79
CA ASN A 79 5.34 34.33 -27.75
C ASN A 79 6.33 33.24 -28.14
N VAL A 80 7.25 32.93 -27.23
CA VAL A 80 8.31 31.96 -27.43
C VAL A 80 8.10 30.82 -26.45
N ILE A 81 8.08 29.58 -26.96
CA ILE A 81 8.09 28.36 -26.17
C ILE A 81 9.39 27.62 -26.49
N ALA A 82 10.18 27.34 -25.48
CA ALA A 82 11.47 26.69 -25.61
C ALA A 82 11.60 25.51 -24.64
N ASP A 83 12.01 24.36 -25.18
CA ASP A 83 12.46 23.22 -24.39
C ASP A 83 13.96 23.37 -24.14
N LEU A 84 14.31 23.51 -22.86
CA LEU A 84 15.67 23.63 -22.38
C LEU A 84 16.04 22.36 -21.61
N GLY A 85 17.34 22.14 -21.46
CA GLY A 85 17.86 21.11 -20.60
C GLY A 85 19.25 21.46 -20.11
N THR A 86 19.54 20.99 -18.91
CA THR A 86 20.87 21.08 -18.31
C THR A 86 21.34 19.67 -18.01
N GLY A 87 22.65 19.45 -18.11
CA GLY A 87 23.29 18.17 -17.83
C GLY A 87 23.38 17.90 -16.34
N TYR A 88 24.57 17.50 -15.91
CA TYR A 88 24.81 17.17 -14.51
C TYR A 88 24.66 18.41 -13.63
N VAL A 89 23.66 18.41 -12.74
CA VAL A 89 23.41 19.45 -11.75
C VAL A 89 23.65 18.89 -10.35
N SER A 90 24.45 19.58 -9.55
CA SER A 90 24.71 19.22 -8.16
C SER A 90 24.19 20.29 -7.23
N LEU A 91 23.37 19.88 -6.26
CA LEU A 91 22.82 20.71 -5.21
C LEU A 91 23.35 20.23 -3.87
N ASN A 92 24.28 20.99 -3.29
CA ASN A 92 24.81 20.69 -1.96
C ASN A 92 24.13 21.60 -0.94
N CYS A 93 23.58 21.04 0.12
CA CYS A 93 22.87 21.78 1.14
C CYS A 93 23.03 21.14 2.52
N ASP A 94 22.97 21.96 3.56
CA ASP A 94 22.86 21.46 4.92
C ASP A 94 21.38 21.39 5.30
N ILE A 95 20.89 20.19 5.58
CA ILE A 95 19.52 19.98 6.00
C ILE A 95 19.47 19.94 7.52
N ASN A 96 18.89 20.99 8.09
CA ASN A 96 18.54 21.03 9.49
C ASN A 96 17.16 20.40 9.68
N VAL A 97 17.15 19.20 10.24
CA VAL A 97 15.95 18.51 10.71
C VAL A 97 15.80 18.82 12.19
N ARG A 98 14.85 19.71 12.51
CA ARG A 98 14.45 20.01 13.87
C ARG A 98 13.22 19.17 14.22
N LEU A 99 13.46 18.14 15.02
CA LEU A 99 12.43 17.42 15.74
C LEU A 99 12.23 18.07 17.11
N THR A 100 11.06 17.87 17.72
CA THR A 100 10.71 18.43 19.05
C THR A 100 11.77 18.18 20.14
N PHE A 101 12.58 17.12 20.01
CA PHE A 101 13.58 16.70 21.00
C PHE A 101 15.00 16.60 20.43
N LEU A 102 15.21 16.88 19.15
CA LEU A 102 16.49 16.67 18.47
C LEU A 102 16.65 17.68 17.33
N ASN A 103 17.77 18.38 17.30
CA ASN A 103 18.13 19.22 16.16
C ASN A 103 19.32 18.56 15.46
N LEU A 104 19.10 18.03 14.26
CA LEU A 104 20.14 17.40 13.45
C LEU A 104 20.45 18.31 12.27
N SER A 105 21.71 18.70 12.13
CA SER A 105 22.22 19.29 10.90
C SER A 105 22.93 18.20 10.12
N ILE A 106 22.45 17.90 8.92
CA ILE A 106 22.94 16.81 8.10
C ILE A 106 23.31 17.39 6.73
N PRO A 107 24.56 17.27 6.27
CA PRO A 107 24.96 17.69 4.92
C PRO A 107 24.45 16.71 3.86
N PHE A 108 23.72 17.23 2.89
CA PHE A 108 23.19 16.51 1.72
C PHE A 108 23.88 16.99 0.44
N SER A 109 24.10 16.05 -0.48
CA SER A 109 24.46 16.31 -1.87
C SER A 109 23.44 15.63 -2.75
N ILE A 110 22.67 16.41 -3.49
CA ILE A 110 21.71 15.93 -4.47
C ILE A 110 22.36 16.08 -5.84
N GLN A 111 22.50 14.99 -6.55
CA GLN A 111 23.04 14.95 -7.90
C GLN A 111 21.91 14.61 -8.86
N MET A 112 21.84 15.30 -9.99
CA MET A 112 20.85 15.08 -11.04
C MET A 112 21.60 14.98 -12.36
N ASP A 113 21.43 13.89 -13.09
CA ASP A 113 22.15 13.66 -14.35
C ASP A 113 21.66 14.59 -15.47
N TYR A 114 20.36 14.90 -15.46
CA TYR A 114 19.72 15.71 -16.48
C TYR A 114 18.40 16.30 -15.99
N ILE A 115 18.15 17.56 -16.33
CA ILE A 115 16.91 18.27 -16.02
C ILE A 115 16.32 18.83 -17.31
N GLN A 116 15.04 18.57 -17.57
CA GLN A 116 14.30 19.15 -18.70
C GLN A 116 13.40 20.29 -18.21
N ILE A 117 13.49 21.44 -18.87
CA ILE A 117 12.81 22.67 -18.48
C ILE A 117 11.98 23.17 -19.65
N LEU A 118 10.71 23.47 -19.41
CA LEU A 118 9.85 24.19 -20.34
C LEU A 118 9.84 25.66 -19.95
N MET A 119 10.25 26.52 -20.89
CA MET A 119 10.23 27.97 -20.73
C MET A 119 9.22 28.58 -21.70
N LYS A 120 8.36 29.47 -21.20
CA LYS A 120 7.45 30.27 -22.02
C LYS A 120 7.57 31.74 -21.64
N PHE A 121 7.72 32.58 -22.65
CA PHE A 121 7.76 34.02 -22.45
C PHE A 121 7.21 34.75 -23.67
N SER A 122 7.07 36.06 -23.56
CA SER A 122 6.75 36.91 -24.70
C SER A 122 7.64 38.14 -24.74
N ALA A 123 7.94 38.64 -25.92
CA ALA A 123 8.58 39.93 -26.14
C ALA A 123 7.78 40.75 -27.14
N ASP A 124 8.00 42.06 -27.21
CA ASP A 124 7.37 42.91 -28.22
C ASP A 124 7.70 42.42 -29.65
N SER A 125 6.71 42.23 -30.52
CA SER A 125 6.96 41.61 -31.84
C SER A 125 7.83 42.49 -32.75
N GLU A 126 7.76 43.82 -32.60
CA GLU A 126 8.47 44.76 -33.48
C GLU A 126 9.87 45.11 -32.98
N THR A 127 10.07 45.19 -31.67
CA THR A 127 11.34 45.62 -31.07
C THR A 127 12.08 44.49 -30.37
N GLY A 128 11.33 43.43 -30.03
CA GLY A 128 11.61 42.38 -29.06
C GLY A 128 12.34 42.79 -27.84
N LYS A 129 11.95 43.94 -27.31
CA LYS A 129 12.22 44.35 -25.96
C LYS A 129 11.06 43.92 -25.05
N ASP A 130 11.19 44.30 -23.78
CA ASP A 130 10.15 44.17 -22.76
C ASP A 130 9.69 42.73 -22.61
N GLY A 131 10.66 41.81 -22.53
CA GLY A 131 10.42 40.39 -22.32
C GLY A 131 9.66 40.15 -21.01
N ILE A 132 8.65 39.28 -21.05
CA ILE A 132 7.85 38.86 -19.89
C ILE A 132 7.88 37.34 -19.83
N LEU A 133 8.46 36.78 -18.76
CA LEU A 133 8.42 35.36 -18.49
C LEU A 133 7.01 34.98 -18.02
N HIS A 134 6.35 34.08 -18.76
CA HIS A 134 4.99 33.63 -18.45
C HIS A 134 4.98 32.37 -17.61
N ASP A 135 5.88 31.43 -17.91
CA ASP A 135 5.92 30.11 -17.30
C ASP A 135 7.35 29.56 -17.36
N LEU A 136 7.82 28.98 -16.27
CA LEU A 136 9.06 28.22 -16.23
C LEU A 136 8.84 27.00 -15.33
N LYS A 137 8.94 25.81 -15.94
CA LYS A 137 8.59 24.57 -15.27
C LYS A 137 9.60 23.49 -15.57
N ILE A 138 10.08 22.81 -14.53
CA ILE A 138 10.85 21.59 -14.67
C ILE A 138 9.88 20.45 -14.97
N MET A 139 10.00 19.91 -16.17
CA MET A 139 9.13 18.86 -16.71
C MET A 139 9.60 17.47 -16.29
N ASP A 140 10.92 17.27 -16.22
CA ASP A 140 11.54 15.97 -15.93
C ASP A 140 12.88 16.15 -15.20
N VAL A 141 13.19 15.24 -14.28
CA VAL A 141 14.47 15.16 -13.56
C VAL A 141 14.93 13.71 -13.61
N ARG A 142 16.07 13.45 -14.26
CA ARG A 142 16.61 12.10 -14.44
C ARG A 142 17.87 11.90 -13.61
N GLY A 143 18.09 10.65 -13.21
CA GLY A 143 19.31 10.25 -12.49
C GLY A 143 19.48 10.96 -11.15
N MET A 144 18.37 11.26 -10.45
CA MET A 144 18.46 11.91 -9.14
C MET A 144 19.05 10.94 -8.11
N VAL A 145 20.22 11.27 -7.58
CA VAL A 145 20.89 10.56 -6.50
C VAL A 145 21.02 11.49 -5.30
N VAL A 146 20.57 11.03 -4.14
CA VAL A 146 20.70 11.77 -2.88
C VAL A 146 21.77 11.11 -2.03
N GLU A 147 22.91 11.79 -1.90
CA GLU A 147 24.00 11.38 -1.03
C GLU A 147 23.95 12.16 0.28
N VAL A 148 24.24 11.46 1.38
CA VAL A 148 24.34 12.08 2.71
C VAL A 148 25.72 11.80 3.27
N ARG A 149 26.45 12.87 3.61
CA ARG A 149 27.76 12.72 4.25
C ARG A 149 27.56 12.36 5.72
N ASN A 150 28.27 11.35 6.20
CA ASN A 150 28.23 10.78 7.58
C ASN A 150 26.99 9.90 7.91
N GLY A 151 26.49 9.13 6.95
CA GLY A 151 25.15 8.51 6.95
C GLY A 151 24.82 7.34 7.90
N TRP A 152 25.72 6.81 8.74
CA TRP A 152 25.40 5.54 9.42
C TRP A 152 24.21 5.62 10.41
N MET A 153 23.99 6.76 11.08
CA MET A 153 22.80 6.97 11.94
C MET A 153 21.55 7.41 11.15
N VAL A 154 21.72 7.94 9.95
CA VAL A 154 20.66 8.60 9.18
C VAL A 154 20.11 7.71 8.06
N ASN A 155 20.78 6.60 7.71
CA ASN A 155 20.37 5.73 6.60
C ASN A 155 18.88 5.32 6.60
N TRP A 156 18.29 5.05 7.76
CA TRP A 156 16.85 4.72 7.84
C TRP A 156 15.94 5.94 7.56
N MET A 157 16.35 7.13 8.03
CA MET A 157 15.68 8.40 7.72
C MET A 157 15.87 8.74 6.24
N ILE A 158 17.07 8.52 5.69
CA ILE A 158 17.37 8.71 4.28
C ILE A 158 16.52 7.77 3.43
N ASP A 159 16.35 6.50 3.81
CA ASP A 159 15.43 5.59 3.12
C ASP A 159 13.98 6.08 3.16
N LEU A 160 13.55 6.64 4.29
CA LEU A 160 12.22 7.23 4.43
C LEU A 160 12.05 8.46 3.53
N LEU A 161 13.08 9.30 3.50
CA LEU A 161 13.11 10.57 2.77
C LEU A 161 13.30 10.35 1.25
N ASN A 162 14.14 9.40 0.83
CA ASN A 162 14.37 9.00 -0.56
C ASN A 162 13.13 8.33 -1.16
N LYS A 163 12.33 7.62 -0.35
CA LYS A 163 11.03 7.11 -0.79
C LYS A 163 9.98 8.21 -0.88
N SER A 164 10.20 9.34 -0.23
CA SER A 164 9.27 10.47 -0.30
C SER A 164 9.58 11.30 -1.54
N THR A 165 8.58 11.54 -2.37
CA THR A 165 8.65 12.47 -3.51
C THR A 165 8.90 13.93 -3.08
N ILE A 166 8.91 14.19 -1.77
CA ILE A 166 9.08 15.50 -1.15
C ILE A 166 10.44 16.11 -1.52
N PHE A 167 11.53 15.34 -1.49
CA PHE A 167 12.86 15.87 -1.79
C PHE A 167 13.01 16.30 -3.24
N THR A 168 12.55 15.45 -4.15
CA THR A 168 12.51 15.77 -5.58
C THR A 168 11.67 17.01 -5.81
N GLU A 169 10.51 17.12 -5.16
CA GLU A 169 9.63 18.28 -5.28
C GLU A 169 10.25 19.56 -4.74
N CYS A 170 10.90 19.51 -3.57
CA CYS A 170 11.59 20.66 -2.98
C CYS A 170 12.76 21.12 -3.86
N ALA A 171 13.62 20.19 -4.30
CA ALA A 171 14.74 20.51 -5.17
C ALA A 171 14.27 21.07 -6.52
N ARG A 172 13.17 20.53 -7.08
CA ARG A 172 12.53 21.02 -8.28
C ARG A 172 12.05 22.47 -8.13
N LYS A 173 11.26 22.75 -7.10
CA LYS A 173 10.75 24.11 -6.84
C LYS A 173 11.87 25.12 -6.60
N LEU A 174 12.92 24.69 -5.91
CA LEU A 174 14.10 25.50 -5.66
C LEU A 174 14.80 25.90 -6.96
N LEU A 175 15.02 24.94 -7.85
CA LEU A 175 15.63 25.17 -9.16
C LEU A 175 14.71 26.00 -10.07
N GLU A 176 13.40 25.73 -10.09
CA GLU A 176 12.42 26.54 -10.83
C GLU A 176 12.44 28.00 -10.39
N TYR A 177 12.47 28.24 -9.07
CA TYR A 177 12.53 29.59 -8.52
C TYR A 177 13.82 30.31 -8.93
N GLN A 178 14.97 29.65 -8.81
CA GLN A 178 16.27 30.27 -9.11
C GLN A 178 16.48 30.54 -10.59
N ILE A 179 16.18 29.56 -11.45
CA ILE A 179 16.25 29.75 -12.89
C ILE A 179 15.22 30.79 -13.32
N GLY A 180 13.99 30.70 -12.81
CA GLY A 180 12.92 31.65 -13.10
C GLY A 180 13.26 33.09 -12.73
N GLU A 181 13.83 33.32 -11.54
CA GLU A 181 14.24 34.64 -11.08
C GLU A 181 15.31 35.26 -12.00
N TYR A 182 16.36 34.52 -12.30
CA TYR A 182 17.40 34.99 -13.22
C TYR A 182 16.82 35.28 -14.61
N MET A 183 16.04 34.33 -15.17
CA MET A 183 15.47 34.47 -16.51
C MET A 183 14.56 35.69 -16.59
N ASN A 184 13.70 35.89 -15.59
CA ASN A 184 12.79 37.03 -15.53
C ASN A 184 13.54 38.37 -15.45
N ASN A 185 14.65 38.42 -14.73
CA ASN A 185 15.49 39.62 -14.65
C ASN A 185 16.20 39.92 -15.97
N ARG A 186 16.71 38.91 -16.69
CA ARG A 186 17.48 39.13 -17.92
C ARG A 186 16.63 39.34 -19.16
N ILE A 187 15.48 38.67 -19.24
CA ILE A 187 14.66 38.68 -20.46
C ILE A 187 14.11 40.06 -20.83
N GLN A 188 13.96 40.94 -19.83
CA GLN A 188 13.53 42.32 -20.03
C GLN A 188 14.56 43.15 -20.81
N TYR A 189 15.85 42.82 -20.67
CA TYR A 189 16.95 43.53 -21.31
C TYR A 189 17.39 42.92 -22.64
N PHE A 190 16.94 41.69 -22.93
CA PHE A 190 17.38 40.96 -24.11
C PHE A 190 16.55 41.36 -25.34
N ARG A 191 17.22 41.84 -26.40
CA ARG A 191 16.56 42.42 -27.58
C ARG A 191 16.47 41.44 -28.74
N PHE A 192 15.26 41.11 -29.18
CA PHE A 192 15.00 40.38 -30.42
C PHE A 192 15.25 41.31 -31.63
N ARG A 193 16.04 40.88 -32.61
CA ARG A 193 16.06 41.55 -33.93
C ARG A 193 14.93 40.97 -34.79
N SER A 194 13.75 41.56 -34.68
CA SER A 194 12.50 41.14 -35.34
C SER A 194 12.47 41.33 -36.86
N LYS A 195 13.32 42.20 -37.42
CA LYS A 195 13.39 42.45 -38.86
C LYS A 195 14.83 42.35 -39.34
N TRP A 196 15.14 41.25 -40.01
CA TRP A 196 16.22 41.26 -40.99
C TRP A 196 15.76 42.14 -42.13
N ASN A 197 16.22 43.39 -42.17
CA ASN A 197 16.19 44.13 -43.42
C ASN A 197 16.97 43.28 -44.42
N ALA A 198 16.31 42.81 -45.48
CA ALA A 198 16.93 41.97 -46.52
C ALA A 198 18.19 42.64 -47.16
N THR A 199 18.41 43.93 -46.90
CA THR A 199 19.60 44.67 -47.27
C THR A 199 20.87 44.30 -46.46
N ASP A 200 20.76 43.79 -45.23
CA ASP A 200 21.94 43.42 -44.41
C ASP A 200 22.56 42.07 -44.82
N CYS A 201 21.81 41.17 -45.46
CA CYS A 201 22.33 39.89 -45.98
C CYS A 201 23.24 40.05 -47.21
N ARG A 202 23.20 41.19 -47.93
CA ARG A 202 24.08 41.39 -49.10
C ARG A 202 25.50 41.82 -48.73
N CYS A 203 25.74 42.34 -47.51
CA CYS A 203 27.08 42.80 -47.12
C CYS A 203 27.95 41.72 -46.45
N SER A 204 27.38 40.68 -45.84
CA SER A 204 28.17 39.60 -45.24
C SER A 204 28.57 38.51 -46.24
N MET A 205 27.72 38.22 -47.23
CA MET A 205 28.00 37.20 -48.25
C MET A 205 29.03 37.68 -49.31
N PHE A 206 29.12 38.99 -49.56
CA PHE A 206 30.13 39.56 -50.48
C PHE A 206 31.54 39.68 -49.87
N ARG A 207 31.70 39.55 -48.55
CA ARG A 207 33.01 39.61 -47.88
C ARG A 207 33.69 38.25 -47.70
N MET A 208 32.97 37.14 -47.92
CA MET A 208 33.55 35.78 -47.88
C MET A 208 33.83 35.18 -49.28
N LEU A 209 33.40 35.81 -50.37
CA LEU A 209 33.50 35.23 -51.73
C LEU A 209 34.60 35.83 -52.62
N PHE A 210 35.50 36.67 -52.09
CA PHE A 210 36.73 37.06 -52.81
C PHE A 210 37.97 36.90 -51.94
N SER A 211 38.35 35.65 -51.70
CA SER A 211 39.76 35.30 -51.58
C SER A 211 39.95 33.85 -52.05
N SER A 212 40.89 33.69 -52.96
CA SER A 212 41.36 32.46 -53.64
C SER A 212 40.61 32.03 -54.90
N GLN A 213 41.26 32.36 -56.03
CA GLN A 213 41.23 31.63 -57.29
C GLN A 213 41.50 30.13 -57.05
N THR A 214 40.73 29.25 -57.68
CA THR A 214 41.18 28.35 -58.78
C THR A 214 40.02 27.46 -59.25
N ASP A 215 40.08 27.09 -60.52
CA ASP A 215 39.10 26.40 -61.36
C ASP A 215 38.63 25.02 -60.87
N CYS A 216 37.37 24.66 -61.15
CA CYS A 216 36.98 23.34 -61.66
C CYS A 216 35.48 23.25 -62.03
N GLU A 217 35.21 22.59 -63.16
CA GLU A 217 33.92 22.41 -63.83
C GLU A 217 33.09 21.21 -63.32
N ASP A 218 31.80 21.24 -63.69
CA ASP A 218 30.85 20.14 -63.94
C ASP A 218 30.29 19.23 -62.81
N LEU A 219 28.94 19.19 -62.70
CA LEU A 219 28.12 17.96 -62.88
C LEU A 219 26.59 18.18 -62.74
N LYS A 220 25.84 17.33 -63.46
CA LYS A 220 24.44 17.42 -63.92
C LYS A 220 23.37 16.71 -63.05
N MET A 221 22.11 17.09 -63.33
CA MET A 221 20.80 16.52 -62.92
C MET A 221 20.62 14.99 -63.05
N TYR A 222 19.66 14.43 -62.28
CA TYR A 222 18.68 13.43 -62.76
C TYR A 222 17.40 13.41 -61.89
N ASP A 223 16.28 13.07 -62.53
CA ASP A 223 14.87 13.02 -62.05
C ASP A 223 14.26 11.68 -62.55
N ILE A 224 13.26 11.06 -61.87
CA ILE A 224 12.30 10.03 -62.40
C ILE A 224 11.25 9.61 -61.34
N ALA A 225 10.00 9.44 -61.81
CA ALA A 225 8.76 9.02 -61.11
C ALA A 225 8.29 7.60 -61.52
N TYR A 226 7.31 6.96 -60.83
CA TYR A 226 6.32 6.00 -61.42
C TYR A 226 5.10 5.66 -60.50
N LYS A 227 4.03 5.11 -61.10
CA LYS A 227 2.59 5.09 -60.71
C LYS A 227 1.93 3.68 -60.89
N ASN A 228 0.78 3.46 -60.21
CA ASN A 228 -0.44 2.67 -60.58
C ASN A 228 -0.69 1.18 -60.14
N SER A 229 -2.00 0.90 -59.86
CA SER A 229 -2.75 -0.34 -59.53
C SER A 229 -3.78 -0.73 -60.64
N PRO A 230 -4.53 -1.88 -60.60
CA PRO A 230 -5.98 -1.90 -60.18
C PRO A 230 -6.64 -3.29 -59.77
N THR A 231 -7.98 -3.28 -59.55
CA THR A 231 -9.00 -4.22 -58.97
C THR A 231 -9.78 -5.16 -59.96
N ILE A 232 -10.56 -6.17 -59.47
CA ILE A 232 -11.97 -6.60 -59.87
C ILE A 232 -12.44 -7.92 -59.15
N SER A 233 -13.75 -8.24 -59.22
CA SER A 233 -14.64 -8.90 -58.24
C SER A 233 -15.45 -10.16 -58.71
N ARG A 234 -15.96 -10.92 -57.71
CA ARG A 234 -17.23 -11.70 -57.53
C ARG A 234 -17.66 -12.92 -58.37
N GLY A 235 -18.08 -13.97 -57.65
CA GLY A 235 -19.08 -14.99 -58.02
C GLY A 235 -19.70 -15.69 -56.78
N LEU A 236 -21.01 -15.97 -56.79
CA LEU A 236 -21.82 -16.61 -55.72
C LEU A 236 -22.12 -18.10 -56.04
N PRO A 237 -22.40 -18.96 -55.03
CA PRO A 237 -23.26 -20.13 -55.27
C PRO A 237 -24.29 -20.48 -54.16
N ILE A 238 -24.99 -21.60 -54.41
CA ILE A 238 -26.33 -22.07 -54.01
C ILE A 238 -26.42 -22.76 -52.62
N ARG A 239 -27.65 -22.83 -52.08
CA ARG A 239 -28.12 -23.39 -50.78
C ARG A 239 -27.96 -24.92 -50.60
N TYR A 240 -27.73 -25.36 -49.36
CA TYR A 240 -28.19 -26.65 -48.81
C TYR A 240 -28.71 -26.49 -47.37
N ASN A 241 -29.82 -27.17 -47.06
CA ASN A 241 -30.53 -27.10 -45.78
C ASN A 241 -30.34 -28.42 -45.02
N TYR A 242 -29.43 -28.45 -44.04
CA TYR A 242 -29.28 -29.56 -43.09
C TYR A 242 -29.87 -29.13 -41.74
N LYS A 243 -30.78 -29.95 -41.19
CA LYS A 243 -31.30 -29.80 -39.82
C LYS A 243 -30.16 -30.12 -38.85
N LYS A 244 -29.45 -29.06 -38.47
CA LYS A 244 -28.23 -29.09 -37.66
C LYS A 244 -28.61 -29.40 -36.20
N ILE A 245 -28.32 -30.61 -35.73
CA ILE A 245 -28.26 -30.89 -34.30
C ILE A 245 -27.03 -30.12 -33.81
N HIS A 246 -27.27 -28.95 -33.20
CA HIS A 246 -26.22 -28.17 -32.58
C HIS A 246 -25.75 -28.91 -31.33
N LEU A 247 -24.69 -29.71 -31.48
CA LEU A 247 -23.81 -30.04 -30.37
C LEU A 247 -23.29 -28.70 -29.83
N LEU A 248 -23.85 -28.26 -28.72
CA LEU A 248 -23.36 -27.09 -27.99
C LEU A 248 -21.90 -27.36 -27.68
N THR A 249 -21.05 -26.47 -28.19
CA THR A 249 -19.62 -26.52 -27.90
C THR A 249 -19.42 -26.33 -26.39
N ASP A 250 -18.29 -26.77 -25.85
CA ASP A 250 -18.03 -26.58 -24.41
C ASP A 250 -18.04 -25.07 -24.04
N GLU A 251 -17.69 -24.19 -24.98
CA GLU A 251 -17.86 -22.73 -24.85
C GLU A 251 -19.33 -22.31 -24.70
N ASP A 252 -20.26 -22.92 -25.43
CA ASP A 252 -21.70 -22.61 -25.31
C ASP A 252 -22.28 -23.08 -23.97
N LYS A 253 -21.75 -24.18 -23.41
CA LYS A 253 -22.11 -24.64 -22.06
C LYS A 253 -21.57 -23.70 -20.99
N GLU A 254 -20.33 -23.26 -21.13
CA GLU A 254 -19.70 -22.31 -20.22
C GLU A 254 -20.45 -20.96 -20.22
N ARG A 255 -20.77 -20.41 -21.41
CA ARG A 255 -21.58 -19.19 -21.54
C ARG A 255 -22.93 -19.29 -20.85
N LYS A 256 -23.68 -20.38 -21.09
CA LYS A 256 -24.97 -20.61 -20.43
C LYS A 256 -24.86 -20.72 -18.91
N THR A 257 -23.72 -21.22 -18.43
CA THR A 257 -23.45 -21.37 -17.00
C THR A 257 -23.16 -20.01 -16.36
N ILE A 258 -22.34 -19.18 -17.02
CA ILE A 258 -22.08 -17.79 -16.60
C ILE A 258 -23.38 -16.96 -16.63
N GLU A 259 -24.21 -17.10 -17.67
CA GLU A 259 -25.49 -16.37 -17.80
C GLU A 259 -26.48 -16.71 -16.68
N ARG A 260 -26.69 -17.99 -16.40
CA ARG A 260 -27.52 -18.43 -15.26
C ARG A 260 -27.01 -17.87 -13.94
N GLY A 261 -25.70 -17.77 -13.85
CA GLY A 261 -25.02 -17.30 -12.68
C GLY A 261 -25.17 -15.83 -12.39
N ASN A 262 -24.99 -15.02 -13.44
CA ASN A 262 -25.29 -13.60 -13.39
C ASN A 262 -26.76 -13.36 -13.06
N LEU A 263 -27.68 -14.09 -13.70
CA LEU A 263 -29.11 -13.95 -13.44
C LEU A 263 -29.48 -14.27 -11.99
N PHE A 264 -28.88 -15.30 -11.40
CA PHE A 264 -29.08 -15.63 -9.99
C PHE A 264 -28.58 -14.50 -9.08
N MET A 265 -27.36 -14.00 -9.31
CA MET A 265 -26.78 -12.93 -8.49
C MET A 265 -27.53 -11.61 -8.65
N ASP A 266 -27.96 -11.28 -9.86
CA ASP A 266 -28.76 -10.08 -10.15
C ASP A 266 -30.08 -10.12 -9.37
N LYS A 267 -30.73 -11.29 -9.33
CA LYS A 267 -31.95 -11.47 -8.53
C LYS A 267 -31.71 -11.41 -7.02
N VAL A 268 -30.56 -11.89 -6.55
CA VAL A 268 -30.16 -11.74 -5.13
C VAL A 268 -29.94 -10.27 -4.79
N ILE A 269 -29.24 -9.52 -5.65
CA ILE A 269 -29.01 -8.08 -5.48
C ILE A 269 -30.34 -7.32 -5.48
N GLU A 270 -31.23 -7.63 -6.44
CA GLU A 270 -32.58 -7.06 -6.51
C GLU A 270 -33.38 -7.34 -5.23
N THR A 271 -33.36 -8.60 -4.76
CA THR A 271 -34.02 -8.98 -3.49
C THR A 271 -33.42 -8.23 -2.29
N ILE A 272 -32.10 -8.01 -2.27
CA ILE A 272 -31.44 -7.22 -1.22
C ILE A 272 -31.89 -5.76 -1.28
N ALA A 273 -31.96 -5.17 -2.48
CA ALA A 273 -32.38 -3.79 -2.69
C ALA A 273 -33.84 -3.55 -2.25
N ASP A 274 -34.70 -4.56 -2.36
CA ASP A 274 -36.10 -4.50 -1.95
C ASP A 274 -36.31 -4.53 -0.42
N TYR A 275 -35.30 -4.85 0.38
CA TYR A 275 -35.45 -4.77 1.84
C TYR A 275 -35.51 -3.30 2.31
N GLU A 276 -36.41 -3.01 3.26
CA GLU A 276 -36.61 -1.66 3.85
C GLU A 276 -35.29 -0.97 4.25
N PHE A 277 -34.30 -1.73 4.74
CA PHE A 277 -33.03 -1.18 5.19
C PHE A 277 -32.08 -0.72 4.06
N CYS A 278 -32.36 -1.06 2.80
CA CYS A 278 -31.62 -0.57 1.64
C CYS A 278 -32.17 0.75 1.08
N ASN A 279 -33.45 1.04 1.33
CA ASN A 279 -34.09 2.28 0.90
C ASN A 279 -33.88 3.42 1.90
N ASP A 280 -33.75 3.09 3.20
CA ASP A 280 -33.44 4.02 4.27
C ASP A 280 -31.99 3.93 4.74
N SER A 281 -31.55 4.88 5.58
CA SER A 281 -30.25 4.77 6.24
C SER A 281 -30.22 3.57 7.20
N TYR A 282 -29.30 2.64 6.99
CA TYR A 282 -29.04 1.55 7.92
C TYR A 282 -28.41 2.13 9.20
N LEU A 283 -29.07 1.92 10.35
CA LEU A 283 -28.58 2.39 11.63
C LEU A 283 -27.37 1.55 12.06
N LEU A 284 -26.24 2.20 12.28
CA LEU A 284 -25.02 1.59 12.78
C LEU A 284 -24.97 1.69 14.30
N ASP A 285 -24.35 0.71 14.94
CA ASP A 285 -24.13 0.73 16.38
C ASP A 285 -23.30 1.94 16.81
N ASN A 286 -23.60 2.44 18.02
CA ASN A 286 -22.78 3.44 18.67
C ASN A 286 -21.38 2.89 18.93
N ILE A 287 -20.35 3.67 18.61
CA ILE A 287 -18.95 3.29 18.79
C ILE A 287 -18.39 4.12 19.94
N GLU A 288 -17.93 3.43 20.98
CA GLU A 288 -17.21 4.08 22.09
C GLU A 288 -15.76 3.61 22.10
N PHE A 289 -14.82 4.55 22.11
CA PHE A 289 -13.41 4.25 22.34
C PHE A 289 -12.84 5.20 23.38
N SER A 290 -12.18 4.63 24.38
CA SER A 290 -11.44 5.37 25.39
C SER A 290 -9.95 5.15 25.20
N PHE A 291 -9.20 6.24 25.31
CA PHE A 291 -7.75 6.24 25.27
C PHE A 291 -7.24 6.92 26.53
N GLU A 292 -6.48 6.19 27.35
CA GLU A 292 -5.81 6.76 28.50
C GLU A 292 -4.30 6.60 28.33
N ARG A 293 -3.57 7.70 28.48
CA ARG A 293 -2.11 7.73 28.42
C ARG A 293 -1.54 8.53 29.57
N ASN A 294 -0.81 7.84 30.44
CA ASN A 294 -0.04 8.49 31.48
C ASN A 294 1.16 9.20 30.86
N THR A 295 1.24 10.52 31.04
CA THR A 295 2.37 11.34 30.62
C THR A 295 3.08 11.91 31.85
N PRO A 296 4.34 12.38 31.74
CA PRO A 296 5.02 13.06 32.84
C PRO A 296 4.30 14.32 33.35
N TYR A 297 3.34 14.85 32.58
CA TYR A 297 2.58 16.06 32.89
C TYR A 297 1.15 15.78 33.37
N GLY A 298 0.78 14.50 33.54
CA GLY A 298 -0.55 14.06 33.95
C GLY A 298 -1.11 12.94 33.08
N ASN A 299 -2.20 12.32 33.53
CA ASN A 299 -2.94 11.34 32.74
C ASN A 299 -3.77 12.08 31.68
N ILE A 300 -3.50 11.80 30.41
CA ILE A 300 -4.32 12.27 29.31
C ILE A 300 -5.34 11.19 29.02
N SER A 301 -6.62 11.46 29.31
CA SER A 301 -7.75 10.64 28.87
C SER A 301 -8.48 11.33 27.71
N LEU A 302 -8.83 10.54 26.71
CA LEU A 302 -9.67 10.90 25.58
C LEU A 302 -10.75 9.82 25.45
N ASP A 303 -11.99 10.16 25.80
CA ASP A 303 -13.14 9.30 25.60
C ASP A 303 -13.92 9.79 24.40
N THR A 304 -14.02 9.00 23.34
CA THR A 304 -14.81 9.35 22.16
C THR A 304 -16.01 8.45 22.04
N ARG A 305 -17.17 9.05 21.80
CA ARG A 305 -18.42 8.37 21.51
C ARG A 305 -18.92 8.84 20.15
N LEU A 306 -19.13 7.91 19.24
CA LEU A 306 -19.82 8.12 17.98
C LEU A 306 -21.22 7.52 18.14
N SER A 307 -22.25 8.35 18.16
CA SER A 307 -23.65 7.96 18.20
C SER A 307 -24.34 8.22 16.87
N ASP A 308 -25.54 7.65 16.72
CA ASP A 308 -26.44 7.94 15.59
C ASP A 308 -25.75 7.66 14.25
N GLY A 309 -25.10 6.50 14.18
CA GLY A 309 -24.43 6.03 12.98
C GLY A 309 -25.45 5.69 11.89
N HIS A 310 -25.22 6.15 10.68
CA HIS A 310 -26.07 5.88 9.52
C HIS A 310 -25.20 5.48 8.33
N LEU A 311 -25.49 4.33 7.71
CA LEU A 311 -24.93 3.91 6.43
C LEU A 311 -25.98 4.09 5.34
N LYS A 312 -25.62 4.83 4.27
CA LYS A 312 -26.43 5.03 3.07
C LYS A 312 -25.68 4.53 1.83
N GLY A 313 -26.44 4.19 0.78
CA GLY A 313 -25.89 3.81 -0.52
C GLY A 313 -25.83 2.29 -0.76
N LEU A 314 -26.36 1.46 0.16
CA LEU A 314 -26.46 0.01 -0.07
C LEU A 314 -27.36 -0.33 -1.27
N GLN A 315 -28.30 0.55 -1.64
CA GLN A 315 -29.11 0.38 -2.86
C GLN A 315 -28.27 0.44 -4.15
N THR A 316 -27.01 0.88 -4.09
CA THR A 316 -26.11 0.94 -5.25
C THR A 316 -25.25 -0.31 -5.40
N LEU A 317 -25.58 -1.37 -4.66
CA LEU A 317 -24.93 -2.67 -4.79
C LEU A 317 -25.19 -3.24 -6.20
N ASP A 318 -24.12 -3.64 -6.86
CA ASP A 318 -24.12 -4.23 -8.19
C ASP A 318 -23.00 -5.29 -8.26
N ARG A 319 -22.95 -6.10 -9.31
CA ARG A 319 -21.86 -7.03 -9.55
C ARG A 319 -20.74 -6.40 -10.39
N LEU A 320 -19.50 -6.62 -9.97
CA LEU A 320 -18.29 -6.24 -10.68
C LEU A 320 -17.89 -7.35 -11.67
N GLY A 321 -18.62 -7.45 -12.78
CA GLY A 321 -18.32 -8.37 -13.88
C GLY A 321 -19.12 -9.69 -13.86
N PRO A 322 -18.67 -10.70 -14.64
CA PRO A 322 -19.33 -12.00 -14.71
C PRO A 322 -19.02 -12.85 -13.47
N CYS A 323 -20.01 -13.62 -13.02
CA CYS A 323 -19.85 -14.56 -11.92
C CYS A 323 -19.19 -15.86 -12.42
N SER A 324 -18.34 -16.47 -11.58
CA SER A 324 -17.78 -17.79 -11.88
C SER A 324 -18.56 -18.88 -11.16
N PHE A 325 -18.86 -19.97 -11.88
CA PHE A 325 -19.66 -21.08 -11.41
C PHE A 325 -18.86 -22.37 -11.53
N PHE A 326 -18.83 -23.16 -10.46
CA PHE A 326 -18.33 -24.52 -10.52
C PHE A 326 -19.09 -25.42 -9.56
N GLU A 327 -19.29 -26.66 -9.97
CA GLU A 327 -19.86 -27.69 -9.11
C GLU A 327 -18.72 -28.44 -8.42
N ALA A 328 -18.75 -28.48 -7.09
CA ALA A 328 -17.82 -29.29 -6.31
C ALA A 328 -18.56 -29.90 -5.13
N ASP A 329 -18.34 -31.20 -4.92
CA ASP A 329 -18.97 -31.99 -3.85
C ASP A 329 -20.52 -31.99 -3.90
N GLY A 330 -21.10 -32.01 -5.11
CA GLY A 330 -22.55 -31.97 -5.32
C GLY A 330 -23.19 -30.66 -4.88
N ARG A 331 -22.40 -29.58 -4.76
CA ARG A 331 -22.85 -28.23 -4.45
C ARG A 331 -22.40 -27.26 -5.53
N MET A 332 -23.28 -26.34 -5.87
CA MET A 332 -22.99 -25.25 -6.79
C MET A 332 -22.26 -24.13 -6.03
N HIS A 333 -21.08 -23.76 -6.49
CA HIS A 333 -20.29 -22.64 -5.96
C HIS A 333 -20.38 -21.45 -6.88
N ILE A 334 -20.73 -20.32 -6.28
CA ILE A 334 -20.87 -19.03 -6.94
C ILE A 334 -19.81 -18.12 -6.38
N ASN A 335 -18.97 -17.58 -7.26
CA ASN A 335 -18.06 -16.50 -6.92
C ASN A 335 -18.49 -15.25 -7.68
N ALA A 336 -18.80 -14.20 -6.95
CA ALA A 336 -19.18 -12.92 -7.50
C ALA A 336 -18.39 -11.83 -6.79
N ALA A 337 -17.76 -10.97 -7.57
CA ALA A 337 -17.30 -9.69 -7.08
C ALA A 337 -18.51 -8.75 -7.09
N LEU A 338 -18.83 -8.15 -5.95
CA LEU A 338 -19.83 -7.11 -5.83
C LEU A 338 -19.13 -5.76 -5.71
N THR A 339 -19.74 -4.72 -6.28
CA THR A 339 -19.34 -3.34 -6.12
C THR A 339 -20.51 -2.54 -5.57
N THR A 340 -20.23 -1.51 -4.80
CA THR A 340 -21.22 -0.47 -4.51
C THR A 340 -20.73 0.83 -5.13
N GLY A 341 -21.67 1.72 -5.44
CA GLY A 341 -21.35 3.13 -5.68
C GLY A 341 -20.87 3.82 -4.41
N LEU A 342 -21.32 5.07 -4.22
CA LEU A 342 -20.98 5.85 -3.03
C LEU A 342 -21.65 5.27 -1.78
N LEU A 343 -20.86 4.73 -0.86
CA LEU A 343 -21.31 4.45 0.50
C LEU A 343 -21.01 5.65 1.37
N ASN A 344 -22.04 6.20 2.00
CA ASN A 344 -21.92 7.33 2.90
C ASN A 344 -22.18 6.86 4.33
N VAL A 345 -21.18 7.01 5.20
CA VAL A 345 -21.28 6.70 6.63
C VAL A 345 -21.25 8.02 7.40
N LYS A 346 -22.32 8.29 8.15
CA LYS A 346 -22.44 9.46 9.02
C LYS A 346 -22.51 9.04 10.47
N TYR A 347 -21.77 9.74 11.31
CA TYR A 347 -21.84 9.64 12.77
C TYR A 347 -21.92 11.02 13.40
N GLN A 348 -22.63 11.12 14.52
CA GLN A 348 -22.53 12.23 15.47
C GLN A 348 -21.48 11.84 16.52
N GLY A 349 -20.43 12.62 16.65
CA GLY A 349 -19.35 12.36 17.59
C GLY A 349 -19.34 13.34 18.75
N CYS A 350 -18.97 12.88 19.93
CA CYS A 350 -18.42 13.74 20.97
C CYS A 350 -17.12 13.11 21.49
N PHE A 351 -16.14 13.95 21.79
CA PHE A 351 -14.95 13.49 22.51
C PHE A 351 -14.80 14.28 23.80
N GLN A 352 -14.48 13.60 24.90
CA GLN A 352 -14.18 14.19 26.17
C GLN A 352 -12.66 14.18 26.37
N PHE A 353 -12.05 15.37 26.41
CA PHE A 353 -10.61 15.52 26.65
C PHE A 353 -10.36 16.06 28.06
N LEU A 354 -9.52 15.36 28.83
CA LEU A 354 -9.11 15.77 30.19
C LEU A 354 -10.28 16.12 31.13
N SER A 355 -11.43 15.46 30.97
CA SER A 355 -12.68 15.74 31.70
C SER A 355 -13.28 17.14 31.54
N LEU A 356 -12.64 18.07 30.81
CA LEU A 356 -12.97 19.51 30.80
C LEU A 356 -13.72 19.96 29.54
N LEU A 357 -13.46 19.33 28.39
CA LEU A 357 -14.03 19.74 27.10
C LEU A 357 -14.82 18.58 26.48
N ARG A 358 -16.06 18.86 26.06
CA ARG A 358 -16.93 17.94 25.29
C ARG A 358 -17.43 18.58 24.00
N PRO A 359 -16.54 18.86 23.02
CA PRO A 359 -16.99 19.30 21.70
C PRO A 359 -17.81 18.20 21.01
N HIS A 360 -18.90 18.63 20.36
CA HIS A 360 -19.67 17.80 19.43
C HIS A 360 -19.13 18.02 18.01
N PHE A 361 -19.00 16.95 17.23
CA PHE A 361 -18.58 16.98 15.83
C PHE A 361 -19.45 16.04 15.00
N SER A 362 -19.52 16.25 13.69
CA SER A 362 -20.14 15.29 12.76
C SER A 362 -19.06 14.69 11.89
N LEU A 363 -19.04 13.36 11.80
CA LEU A 363 -18.13 12.61 10.94
C LEU A 363 -18.91 12.13 9.72
N ASP A 364 -18.53 12.59 8.53
CA ASP A 364 -19.11 12.19 7.25
C ASP A 364 -18.02 11.53 6.40
N VAL A 365 -18.12 10.21 6.20
CA VAL A 365 -17.15 9.41 5.45
C VAL A 365 -17.79 8.92 4.17
N ASN A 366 -17.26 9.39 3.05
CA ASN A 366 -17.60 8.93 1.71
C ASN A 366 -16.63 7.83 1.29
N ILE A 367 -17.12 6.59 1.19
CA ILE A 367 -16.36 5.45 0.69
C ILE A 367 -16.72 5.28 -0.80
N ILE A 368 -15.74 5.52 -1.66
CA ILE A 368 -15.89 5.40 -3.11
C ILE A 368 -15.40 4.01 -3.51
N ASN A 369 -16.28 3.21 -4.13
CA ASN A 369 -16.03 1.87 -4.67
C ASN A 369 -15.59 0.85 -3.61
N VAL A 370 -16.55 0.13 -3.04
CA VAL A 370 -16.26 -1.03 -2.19
C VAL A 370 -16.44 -2.30 -3.02
N THR A 371 -15.37 -3.09 -3.15
CA THR A 371 -15.44 -4.41 -3.79
C THR A 371 -15.49 -5.51 -2.73
N VAL A 372 -16.54 -6.34 -2.76
CA VAL A 372 -16.72 -7.50 -1.88
C VAL A 372 -16.68 -8.77 -2.71
N CYS A 373 -15.77 -9.70 -2.38
CA CYS A 373 -15.74 -11.02 -3.01
C CYS A 373 -16.56 -12.01 -2.19
N LEU A 374 -17.68 -12.49 -2.74
CA LEU A 374 -18.47 -13.54 -2.11
C LEU A 374 -18.00 -14.90 -2.61
N SER A 375 -17.50 -15.74 -1.69
CA SER A 375 -17.24 -17.17 -1.97
C SER A 375 -18.13 -18.05 -1.09
N ASN A 376 -18.56 -19.19 -1.62
CA ASN A 376 -19.60 -20.05 -1.06
C ASN A 376 -19.32 -20.60 0.36
N SER A 377 -18.11 -20.45 0.88
CA SER A 377 -17.80 -20.66 2.29
C SER A 377 -18.43 -19.62 3.25
N ALA A 378 -19.08 -18.57 2.73
CA ALA A 378 -19.70 -17.48 3.48
C ALA A 378 -21.23 -17.38 3.34
N PHE A 379 -21.90 -18.28 2.60
CA PHE A 379 -23.33 -18.13 2.27
C PHE A 379 -24.32 -18.58 3.38
N LYS A 380 -23.98 -18.31 4.65
CA LYS A 380 -24.86 -18.53 5.82
C LYS A 380 -25.30 -17.23 6.51
N MET A 381 -25.38 -16.13 5.76
CA MET A 381 -25.58 -14.80 6.35
C MET A 381 -27.05 -14.39 6.56
N PHE A 382 -28.02 -14.91 5.81
CA PHE A 382 -29.31 -14.19 5.66
C PHE A 382 -30.53 -14.71 6.45
N CYS A 383 -30.42 -15.77 7.25
CA CYS A 383 -31.55 -16.24 8.08
C CYS A 383 -31.51 -15.80 9.55
N TYR A 384 -30.52 -15.00 10.00
CA TYR A 384 -30.29 -14.77 11.44
C TYR A 384 -30.42 -13.32 11.97
N LEU A 385 -30.90 -12.37 11.16
CA LEU A 385 -31.02 -10.96 11.55
C LEU A 385 -32.23 -10.62 12.44
N ARG A 386 -32.59 -11.47 13.42
CA ARG A 386 -33.64 -11.15 14.41
C ARG A 386 -33.22 -11.15 15.88
N ARG A 387 -31.95 -11.42 16.25
CA ARG A 387 -31.47 -11.28 17.67
C ARG A 387 -29.98 -10.89 17.79
N HIS A 388 -29.68 -9.91 18.67
CA HIS A 388 -28.35 -9.38 19.08
C HIS A 388 -27.45 -10.40 19.83
N PRO A 389 -26.16 -10.11 20.13
CA PRO A 389 -25.15 -9.29 19.40
C PRO A 389 -23.77 -10.00 19.27
N CYS A 390 -22.84 -9.44 18.50
CA CYS A 390 -21.38 -9.62 18.69
C CYS A 390 -20.61 -8.35 18.27
N LYS A 391 -19.66 -7.92 19.11
CA LYS A 391 -18.81 -6.74 18.96
C LYS A 391 -17.61 -7.00 18.03
N THR A 392 -17.01 -5.90 17.54
CA THR A 392 -15.68 -5.73 16.85
C THR A 392 -15.67 -6.14 15.35
N ILE A 393 -15.07 -5.49 14.34
CA ILE A 393 -13.85 -4.64 14.11
C ILE A 393 -14.10 -3.81 12.80
N GLY A 394 -13.61 -2.57 12.61
CA GLY A 394 -12.35 -2.18 11.94
C GLY A 394 -12.19 -2.63 10.47
N ASN A 395 -11.64 -1.73 9.63
CA ASN A 395 -11.56 -1.79 8.16
C ASN A 395 -10.96 -3.09 7.58
N TYR A 396 -11.77 -4.15 7.48
CA TYR A 396 -11.80 -5.27 6.53
C TYR A 396 -12.97 -6.15 6.98
N ILE A 397 -14.14 -6.04 6.35
CA ILE A 397 -15.30 -6.88 6.68
C ILE A 397 -15.06 -8.28 6.10
N SER A 398 -14.46 -9.17 6.90
CA SER A 398 -14.52 -10.62 6.70
C SER A 398 -15.48 -11.18 7.75
N VAL A 399 -16.75 -11.37 7.38
CA VAL A 399 -17.76 -11.99 8.24
C VAL A 399 -17.80 -13.49 7.94
N SER A 400 -17.06 -14.28 8.73
CA SER A 400 -17.20 -15.73 8.71
C SER A 400 -18.27 -16.16 9.72
N CYS A 401 -19.52 -16.31 9.28
CA CYS A 401 -20.63 -16.83 10.08
C CYS A 401 -20.72 -18.37 9.94
N TRP A 402 -20.17 -19.10 10.91
CA TRP A 402 -20.37 -20.55 11.05
C TRP A 402 -21.29 -20.83 12.24
N LYS A 403 -22.61 -20.76 12.03
CA LYS A 403 -23.59 -21.43 12.90
C LYS A 403 -24.88 -21.65 12.11
N LEU A 404 -25.63 -22.69 12.48
CA LEU A 404 -26.89 -23.19 11.89
C LEU A 404 -26.76 -24.01 10.61
N PHE A 405 -26.41 -25.28 10.80
CA PHE A 405 -27.37 -26.35 10.51
C PHE A 405 -27.27 -27.27 11.73
N GLU A 406 -28.09 -27.00 12.74
CA GLU A 406 -28.44 -27.99 13.76
C GLU A 406 -29.21 -29.09 13.03
N PHE A 407 -28.48 -30.12 12.59
CA PHE A 407 -29.08 -31.44 12.60
C PHE A 407 -29.36 -31.76 14.07
N GLU A 408 -30.57 -32.19 14.37
CA GLU A 408 -30.94 -32.80 15.65
C GLU A 408 -29.82 -33.76 16.06
N ARG A 409 -29.08 -33.37 17.10
CA ARG A 409 -27.97 -34.14 17.63
C ARG A 409 -28.25 -34.31 19.09
N THR A 410 -28.17 -35.56 19.53
CA THR A 410 -28.40 -35.91 20.92
C THR A 410 -27.43 -35.13 21.81
N GLU A 411 -27.95 -34.55 22.89
CA GLU A 411 -27.17 -33.88 23.94
C GLU A 411 -25.98 -34.75 24.39
N ASP A 412 -26.16 -36.08 24.33
CA ASP A 412 -25.15 -37.10 24.58
C ASP A 412 -23.88 -36.94 23.71
N ALA A 413 -24.00 -36.78 22.39
CA ALA A 413 -22.83 -36.67 21.51
C ALA A 413 -22.02 -35.39 21.77
N LYS A 414 -22.71 -34.31 22.17
CA LYS A 414 -22.07 -33.05 22.58
C LYS A 414 -21.34 -33.22 23.91
N ASN A 415 -21.99 -33.85 24.90
CA ASN A 415 -21.41 -34.09 26.22
C ASN A 415 -20.21 -35.03 26.15
N GLU A 416 -20.27 -36.05 25.30
CA GLU A 416 -19.17 -37.00 25.10
C GLU A 416 -18.00 -36.36 24.35
N GLY A 417 -18.27 -35.58 23.29
CA GLY A 417 -17.22 -34.78 22.65
C GLY A 417 -16.56 -33.80 23.64
N LEU A 418 -17.34 -33.14 24.49
CA LEU A 418 -16.80 -32.23 25.51
C LEU A 418 -15.90 -32.97 26.49
N LYS A 419 -16.34 -34.16 26.95
CA LYS A 419 -15.57 -35.02 27.85
C LYS A 419 -14.23 -35.42 27.23
N TYR A 420 -14.23 -35.92 25.99
CA TYR A 420 -13.00 -36.31 25.30
C TYR A 420 -12.06 -35.13 25.05
N THR A 421 -12.61 -33.97 24.71
CA THR A 421 -11.80 -32.77 24.54
C THR A 421 -11.16 -32.38 25.87
N GLN A 422 -11.89 -32.46 26.97
CA GLN A 422 -11.35 -32.15 28.29
C GLN A 422 -10.25 -33.13 28.71
N GLU A 423 -10.43 -34.44 28.49
CA GLU A 423 -9.39 -35.45 28.77
C GLU A 423 -8.10 -35.18 27.97
N LEU A 424 -8.23 -34.82 26.68
CA LEU A 424 -7.08 -34.43 25.86
C LEU A 424 -6.40 -33.15 26.39
N LEU A 425 -7.19 -32.15 26.79
CA LEU A 425 -6.65 -30.92 27.38
C LEU A 425 -5.94 -31.18 28.71
N ASP A 426 -6.48 -32.03 29.57
CA ASP A 426 -5.89 -32.36 30.86
C ASP A 426 -4.51 -33.03 30.68
N ILE A 427 -4.36 -33.89 29.66
CA ILE A 427 -3.07 -34.48 29.30
C ILE A 427 -2.09 -33.41 28.80
N ILE A 428 -2.55 -32.53 27.91
CA ILE A 428 -1.72 -31.43 27.39
C ILE A 428 -1.24 -30.53 28.54
N VAL A 429 -2.13 -30.16 29.46
CA VAL A 429 -1.82 -29.30 30.61
C VAL A 429 -0.88 -29.99 31.60
N THR A 430 -1.10 -31.29 31.89
CA THR A 430 -0.25 -32.05 32.83
C THR A 430 1.14 -32.38 32.29
N SER A 431 1.33 -32.33 30.98
CA SER A 431 2.62 -32.66 30.35
C SER A 431 3.77 -31.69 30.67
N ASN A 432 3.57 -30.61 31.45
CA ASN A 432 4.55 -29.54 31.75
C ASN A 432 5.18 -28.86 30.51
N LEU A 433 4.80 -29.24 29.29
CA LEU A 433 5.38 -28.76 28.04
C LEU A 433 4.75 -27.44 27.56
N CYS A 434 3.62 -27.05 28.15
CA CYS A 434 2.88 -25.85 27.73
C CYS A 434 3.29 -24.57 28.46
N SER A 435 3.88 -24.64 29.65
CA SER A 435 4.23 -23.42 30.42
C SER A 435 5.27 -23.68 31.52
N PRO A 436 6.38 -22.92 31.58
CA PRO A 436 6.80 -21.89 30.62
C PRO A 436 7.34 -22.49 29.32
N TYR A 437 6.81 -22.08 28.16
CA TYR A 437 7.32 -22.50 26.87
C TYR A 437 8.47 -21.60 26.42
N ILE A 438 9.64 -22.18 26.13
CA ILE A 438 10.81 -21.44 25.65
C ILE A 438 10.69 -21.21 24.14
N LEU A 439 10.48 -19.96 23.75
CA LEU A 439 10.49 -19.52 22.36
C LEU A 439 11.92 -19.43 21.84
N THR A 440 12.45 -20.57 21.43
CA THR A 440 13.73 -20.64 20.71
C THR A 440 13.59 -20.01 19.32
N ASP A 441 14.53 -19.12 18.95
CA ASP A 441 14.68 -18.54 17.61
C ASP A 441 13.59 -17.58 17.07
N ILE A 442 12.96 -16.76 17.93
CA ILE A 442 12.02 -15.70 17.46
C ILE A 442 12.68 -14.72 16.48
N MET A 443 13.92 -14.29 16.74
CA MET A 443 14.51 -13.15 16.04
C MET A 443 15.17 -13.53 14.71
N ASN A 444 15.67 -14.76 14.56
CA ASN A 444 16.34 -15.20 13.33
C ASN A 444 15.39 -15.17 12.11
N GLY A 445 14.10 -15.45 12.30
CA GLY A 445 13.10 -15.41 11.24
C GLY A 445 12.73 -14.00 10.78
N PHE A 446 12.72 -13.01 11.69
CA PHE A 446 12.32 -11.63 11.39
C PHE A 446 13.32 -10.92 10.46
N TYR A 447 14.61 -11.18 10.62
CA TYR A 447 15.67 -10.62 9.77
C TYR A 447 15.73 -11.23 8.37
N SER A 448 15.31 -12.50 8.19
CA SER A 448 15.43 -13.18 6.89
C SER A 448 14.41 -12.75 5.84
N LYS A 449 13.22 -12.29 6.26
CA LYS A 449 12.06 -12.10 5.37
C LYS A 449 11.82 -10.67 4.93
N HIS A 450 12.43 -9.70 5.59
CA HIS A 450 12.46 -8.31 5.15
C HIS A 450 13.92 -8.07 4.80
N LYS A 451 14.23 -7.86 3.51
CA LYS A 451 15.58 -7.55 2.97
C LYS A 451 16.13 -6.23 3.53
N ILE A 452 16.15 -6.09 4.84
CA ILE A 452 17.04 -5.20 5.55
C ILE A 452 18.37 -5.93 5.47
N SER A 453 19.11 -5.67 4.40
CA SER A 453 20.49 -6.13 4.26
C SER A 453 21.32 -5.46 5.34
N LEU A 454 21.24 -5.99 6.56
CA LEU A 454 22.28 -5.80 7.55
C LEU A 454 23.47 -6.59 7.03
N THR A 455 24.52 -5.83 6.69
CA THR A 455 25.81 -6.31 6.20
C THR A 455 26.32 -7.53 6.97
N GLU A 456 27.10 -8.38 6.28
CA GLU A 456 27.63 -9.71 6.63
C GLU A 456 28.26 -9.92 8.02
N ASN A 457 28.28 -8.91 8.90
CA ASN A 457 28.90 -8.94 10.23
C ASN A 457 27.91 -9.16 11.39
N ILE A 458 26.74 -9.78 11.16
CA ILE A 458 25.77 -10.17 12.21
C ILE A 458 25.67 -11.70 12.31
N LYS A 459 26.81 -12.37 12.44
CA LYS A 459 26.88 -13.77 12.89
C LYS A 459 27.38 -13.91 14.33
N GLU A 460 27.83 -12.82 14.95
CA GLU A 460 28.44 -12.88 16.28
C GLU A 460 27.53 -12.28 17.36
N VAL A 461 27.08 -13.20 18.23
CA VAL A 461 26.64 -13.00 19.61
C VAL A 461 25.30 -12.29 19.81
N LEU A 462 24.21 -13.00 19.47
CA LEU A 462 23.01 -12.97 20.30
C LEU A 462 23.23 -13.96 21.46
N ASP A 463 23.64 -13.45 22.62
CA ASP A 463 23.56 -14.22 23.87
C ASP A 463 22.12 -14.72 24.01
N ARG A 464 21.96 -16.06 24.07
CA ARG A 464 20.72 -16.82 23.93
C ARG A 464 19.51 -16.09 24.50
N PRO A 465 18.66 -15.47 23.66
CA PRO A 465 17.50 -14.79 24.17
C PRO A 465 16.50 -15.83 24.70
N GLU A 466 16.18 -15.71 25.98
CA GLU A 466 15.15 -16.52 26.63
C GLU A 466 13.80 -15.83 26.41
N GLY A 467 13.15 -16.21 25.31
CA GLY A 467 11.73 -15.96 25.14
C GLY A 467 10.94 -16.98 25.94
N ILE A 468 10.02 -16.52 26.79
CA ILE A 468 9.15 -17.35 27.60
C ILE A 468 7.70 -16.99 27.25
N LEU A 469 6.91 -17.99 26.89
CA LEU A 469 5.46 -17.88 26.77
C LEU A 469 4.81 -18.62 27.95
N LYS A 470 3.94 -17.94 28.68
CA LYS A 470 3.16 -18.48 29.79
C LYS A 470 1.67 -18.35 29.51
N GLY A 471 0.85 -19.15 30.18
CA GLY A 471 -0.61 -19.07 30.15
C GLY A 471 -1.30 -20.10 29.25
N LEU A 472 -0.54 -20.93 28.51
CA LEU A 472 -1.13 -22.02 27.72
C LEU A 472 -1.79 -23.09 28.61
N GLU A 473 -1.39 -23.20 29.87
CA GLU A 473 -2.05 -24.01 30.90
C GLU A 473 -3.50 -23.58 31.17
N THR A 474 -3.89 -22.36 30.77
CA THR A 474 -5.26 -21.85 30.92
C THR A 474 -6.18 -22.22 29.75
N ILE A 475 -5.69 -23.08 28.84
CA ILE A 475 -6.46 -23.62 27.74
C ILE A 475 -7.72 -24.34 28.25
N ARG A 476 -8.86 -23.99 27.67
CA ARG A 476 -10.15 -24.59 28.02
C ARG A 476 -11.07 -24.64 26.81
N THR A 477 -12.09 -25.49 26.87
CA THR A 477 -13.11 -25.55 25.82
C THR A 477 -14.00 -24.29 25.84
N ALA A 478 -14.33 -23.75 24.67
CA ALA A 478 -15.17 -22.55 24.50
C ALA A 478 -16.66 -22.92 24.30
N ASN A 479 -17.15 -23.94 25.02
CA ASN A 479 -18.55 -24.43 25.03
C ASN A 479 -19.08 -25.06 23.73
N SER A 480 -18.25 -25.27 22.72
CA SER A 480 -18.67 -25.97 21.49
C SER A 480 -17.70 -27.10 21.16
N CYS A 481 -18.20 -28.32 21.33
CA CYS A 481 -17.58 -29.54 20.85
C CYS A 481 -18.60 -30.33 20.03
N TYR A 482 -18.12 -30.99 18.99
CA TYR A 482 -18.91 -31.82 18.10
C TYR A 482 -18.15 -33.11 17.84
N LEU A 483 -18.84 -34.24 17.96
CA LEU A 483 -18.35 -35.57 17.63
C LEU A 483 -19.23 -36.17 16.54
N LYS A 484 -18.63 -36.80 15.52
CA LYS A 484 -19.35 -37.56 14.49
C LYS A 484 -18.51 -38.68 13.93
N GLU A 485 -19.16 -39.80 13.65
CA GLU A 485 -18.55 -40.86 12.87
C GLU A 485 -18.57 -40.55 11.36
N LYS A 486 -17.42 -40.68 10.71
CA LYS A 486 -17.25 -40.52 9.26
C LYS A 486 -16.26 -41.58 8.76
N HIS A 487 -16.73 -42.48 7.90
CA HIS A 487 -15.92 -43.55 7.29
C HIS A 487 -15.18 -44.42 8.34
N GLY A 488 -15.88 -44.87 9.39
CA GLY A 488 -15.30 -45.69 10.46
C GLY A 488 -14.32 -44.93 11.37
N ARG A 489 -14.32 -43.59 11.34
CA ARG A 489 -13.53 -42.74 12.25
C ARG A 489 -14.42 -41.78 13.02
N LEU A 490 -14.18 -41.65 14.32
CA LEU A 490 -14.78 -40.60 15.14
C LEU A 490 -14.02 -39.30 14.90
N VAL A 491 -14.68 -38.33 14.28
CA VAL A 491 -14.16 -36.99 14.03
C VAL A 491 -14.67 -36.06 15.13
N LEU A 492 -13.73 -35.47 15.87
CA LEU A 492 -14.00 -34.49 16.90
C LEU A 492 -13.59 -33.10 16.41
N TYR A 493 -14.47 -32.14 16.65
CA TYR A 493 -14.24 -30.72 16.45
C TYR A 493 -14.45 -30.02 17.78
N ALA A 494 -13.47 -29.24 18.23
CA ALA A 494 -13.62 -28.41 19.41
C ALA A 494 -13.17 -26.99 19.14
N ASN A 495 -13.83 -26.07 19.84
CA ASN A 495 -13.36 -24.70 19.97
C ASN A 495 -12.66 -24.56 21.32
N LEU A 496 -11.42 -24.09 21.31
CA LEU A 496 -10.55 -23.99 22.46
C LEU A 496 -10.14 -22.53 22.65
N GLN A 497 -10.10 -22.07 23.89
CA GLN A 497 -9.74 -20.70 24.22
C GLN A 497 -8.70 -20.62 25.32
N VAL A 498 -7.88 -19.59 25.25
CA VAL A 498 -6.88 -19.21 26.25
C VAL A 498 -7.14 -17.74 26.61
N ASN A 499 -7.30 -17.46 27.90
CA ASN A 499 -7.71 -16.12 28.37
C ASN A 499 -6.54 -15.19 28.69
N SER A 500 -5.34 -15.71 28.85
CA SER A 500 -4.18 -14.86 29.13
C SER A 500 -2.95 -15.59 28.64
N LEU A 501 -2.22 -14.96 27.72
CA LEU A 501 -0.88 -15.37 27.37
C LEU A 501 0.08 -14.24 27.71
N GLU A 502 1.08 -14.56 28.51
CA GLU A 502 2.18 -13.65 28.81
C GLU A 502 3.40 -14.05 27.99
N LEU A 503 3.86 -13.13 27.17
CA LEU A 503 5.13 -13.22 26.46
C LEU A 503 6.16 -12.41 27.23
N VAL A 504 7.26 -13.03 27.66
CA VAL A 504 8.40 -12.32 28.23
C VAL A 504 9.62 -12.67 27.43
N TYR A 505 10.32 -11.66 26.91
CA TYR A 505 11.51 -11.83 26.12
C TYR A 505 12.58 -10.87 26.60
N LYS A 506 13.76 -11.40 26.91
CA LYS A 506 14.93 -10.60 27.24
C LYS A 506 16.01 -10.88 26.22
N GLY A 507 16.63 -9.82 25.70
CA GLY A 507 17.71 -9.97 24.75
C GLY A 507 18.45 -8.67 24.52
N ARG A 508 19.58 -8.74 23.81
CA ARG A 508 20.25 -7.54 23.32
C ARG A 508 19.77 -7.28 21.90
N ILE A 509 19.32 -6.05 21.63
CA ILE A 509 19.05 -5.60 20.26
C ILE A 509 20.27 -4.80 19.83
N LYS A 510 20.86 -5.12 18.68
CA LYS A 510 21.88 -4.27 18.08
C LYS A 510 21.23 -3.03 17.48
N VAL A 511 21.47 -1.87 18.09
CA VAL A 511 21.09 -0.57 17.55
C VAL A 511 22.40 0.13 17.17
N ALA A 512 22.79 -0.04 15.91
CA ALA A 512 24.10 0.35 15.39
C ALA A 512 25.28 -0.31 16.13
N SER A 513 26.14 0.46 16.80
CA SER A 513 27.26 -0.06 17.62
C SER A 513 26.86 -0.34 19.08
N PHE A 514 25.63 0.01 19.46
CA PHE A 514 25.13 -0.17 20.82
C PHE A 514 24.30 -1.47 20.93
N TYR A 515 24.46 -2.18 22.05
CA TYR A 515 23.77 -3.44 22.33
C TYR A 515 22.94 -3.33 23.61
N PRO A 516 21.90 -2.47 23.63
CA PRO A 516 21.05 -2.32 24.81
C PRO A 516 20.40 -3.66 25.15
N MET A 517 20.42 -3.98 26.44
CA MET A 517 19.59 -5.04 26.97
C MET A 517 18.14 -4.56 26.98
N VAL A 518 17.29 -5.22 26.21
CA VAL A 518 15.87 -4.94 26.13
C VAL A 518 15.08 -6.03 26.83
N ALA A 519 14.00 -5.62 27.49
CA ALA A 519 12.99 -6.51 28.02
C ALA A 519 11.67 -6.20 27.31
N ILE A 520 11.19 -7.15 26.52
CA ILE A 520 9.91 -7.11 25.83
C ILE A 520 8.94 -7.96 26.63
N SER A 521 7.85 -7.37 27.11
CA SER A 521 6.76 -8.08 27.74
C SER A 521 5.49 -7.86 26.92
N GLY A 522 4.88 -8.93 26.43
CA GLY A 522 3.59 -8.93 25.78
C GLY A 522 2.53 -9.55 26.69
N HIS A 523 1.35 -8.95 26.76
CA HIS A 523 0.16 -9.59 27.32
C HIS A 523 -0.87 -9.75 26.20
N LEU A 524 -1.48 -10.93 26.10
CA LEU A 524 -2.52 -11.23 25.13
C LEU A 524 -3.75 -11.74 25.86
N SER A 525 -4.82 -10.96 25.80
CA SER A 525 -6.03 -11.18 26.61
C SER A 525 -6.94 -12.29 26.09
N TYR A 526 -6.83 -12.68 24.83
CA TYR A 526 -7.71 -13.72 24.30
C TYR A 526 -7.16 -14.40 23.04
N VAL A 527 -7.12 -15.73 23.06
CA VAL A 527 -6.84 -16.54 21.87
C VAL A 527 -7.92 -17.61 21.74
N ASN A 528 -8.50 -17.73 20.55
CA ASN A 528 -9.46 -18.77 20.22
C ASN A 528 -8.95 -19.59 19.05
N PHE A 529 -9.03 -20.92 19.15
CA PHE A 529 -8.57 -21.83 18.13
C PHE A 529 -9.53 -22.98 17.92
N ILE A 530 -9.67 -23.35 16.65
CA ILE A 530 -10.40 -24.52 16.20
C ILE A 530 -9.42 -25.68 16.11
N ILE A 531 -9.82 -26.80 16.69
CA ILE A 531 -9.18 -28.09 16.50
C ILE A 531 -10.17 -29.05 15.83
N GLU A 532 -9.70 -29.80 14.84
CA GLU A 532 -10.41 -30.95 14.26
C GLU A 532 -9.45 -32.11 14.19
N PHE A 533 -9.79 -33.23 14.83
CA PHE A 533 -9.01 -34.46 14.77
C PHE A 533 -9.94 -35.67 14.60
N SER A 534 -9.36 -36.82 14.30
CA SER A 534 -10.12 -38.07 14.23
C SER A 534 -9.37 -39.26 14.79
N VAL A 535 -10.13 -40.23 15.30
CA VAL A 535 -9.62 -41.53 15.76
C VAL A 535 -10.41 -42.65 15.13
N ASP A 536 -9.86 -43.86 15.14
CA ASP A 536 -10.57 -45.06 14.70
C ASP A 536 -11.81 -45.31 15.57
N ALA A 537 -12.97 -45.51 14.95
CA ALA A 537 -14.24 -45.68 15.68
C ALA A 537 -14.37 -47.05 16.36
N GLY A 538 -13.56 -48.03 15.95
CA GLY A 538 -13.58 -49.39 16.48
C GLY A 538 -12.72 -49.57 17.72
N ASN A 539 -11.53 -48.93 17.78
CA ASN A 539 -10.58 -49.09 18.90
C ASN A 539 -10.13 -47.77 19.58
N GLY A 540 -10.48 -46.60 19.02
CA GLY A 540 -10.21 -45.29 19.60
C GLY A 540 -8.75 -44.86 19.42
N GLN A 541 -7.96 -45.63 18.66
CA GLN A 541 -6.55 -45.38 18.43
C GLN A 541 -6.32 -44.62 17.11
N LEU A 542 -5.05 -44.44 16.76
CA LEU A 542 -4.60 -43.83 15.52
C LEU A 542 -5.12 -42.40 15.35
N GLY A 543 -4.98 -41.58 16.39
CA GLY A 543 -5.38 -40.18 16.35
C GLY A 543 -4.64 -39.39 15.28
N ALA A 544 -5.38 -38.60 14.51
CA ALA A 544 -4.86 -37.74 13.46
C ALA A 544 -5.50 -36.36 13.52
N LEU A 545 -4.67 -35.31 13.61
CA LEU A 545 -5.10 -33.92 13.57
C LEU A 545 -5.32 -33.47 12.11
N HIS A 546 -6.55 -33.09 11.79
CA HIS A 546 -6.92 -32.61 10.45
C HIS A 546 -6.80 -31.10 10.34
N LYS A 547 -7.24 -30.38 11.38
CA LYS A 547 -7.28 -28.91 11.39
C LYS A 547 -6.82 -28.36 12.72
N PHE A 548 -5.98 -27.34 12.66
CA PHE A 548 -5.65 -26.50 13.79
C PHE A 548 -5.55 -25.07 13.27
N LEU A 549 -6.37 -24.16 13.79
CA LEU A 549 -6.41 -22.77 13.31
C LEU A 549 -6.75 -21.82 14.45
N ILE A 550 -5.91 -20.80 14.63
CA ILE A 550 -6.23 -19.67 15.52
C ILE A 550 -7.21 -18.72 14.80
N ILE A 551 -8.46 -18.68 15.27
CA ILE A 551 -9.53 -17.82 14.72
C ILE A 551 -9.34 -16.37 15.19
N SER A 552 -9.14 -16.17 16.49
CA SER A 552 -9.03 -14.86 17.11
C SER A 552 -7.77 -14.76 17.95
N PHE A 553 -7.16 -13.58 17.94
CA PHE A 553 -5.89 -13.30 18.59
C PHE A 553 -5.93 -11.84 19.03
N ASP A 554 -6.58 -11.56 20.15
CA ASP A 554 -6.99 -10.19 20.48
C ASP A 554 -6.42 -9.75 21.83
N GLY A 555 -6.30 -8.42 21.98
CA GLY A 555 -5.73 -7.80 23.19
C GLY A 555 -4.22 -7.95 23.31
N LEU A 556 -3.47 -7.95 22.21
CA LEU A 556 -2.00 -7.98 22.25
C LEU A 556 -1.47 -6.60 22.66
N HIS A 557 -0.94 -6.50 23.87
CA HIS A 557 -0.26 -5.32 24.40
C HIS A 557 1.22 -5.62 24.57
N ILE A 558 2.08 -4.95 23.79
CA ILE A 558 3.54 -5.10 23.88
C ILE A 558 4.12 -3.90 24.62
N ASN A 559 4.90 -4.17 25.66
CA ASN A 559 5.68 -3.19 26.40
C ASN A 559 7.17 -3.51 26.24
N ILE A 560 7.98 -2.52 25.86
CA ILE A 560 9.42 -2.67 25.70
C ILE A 560 10.13 -1.73 26.66
N LYS A 561 11.01 -2.30 27.49
CA LYS A 561 11.88 -1.59 28.43
C LYS A 561 13.35 -1.75 28.00
N GLY A 562 14.21 -0.83 28.46
CA GLY A 562 15.66 -0.89 28.24
C GLY A 562 16.19 -0.14 27.01
N LEU A 563 15.33 0.59 26.29
CA LEU A 563 15.70 1.37 25.11
C LEU A 563 15.81 2.88 25.40
N TRP A 564 16.11 3.29 26.64
CA TRP A 564 16.35 4.72 26.92
C TRP A 564 17.68 5.16 26.27
N PRO A 565 17.73 6.26 25.51
CA PRO A 565 16.73 7.33 25.35
C PRO A 565 15.71 7.15 24.20
N PHE A 566 15.84 6.12 23.36
CA PHE A 566 15.01 5.85 22.18
C PHE A 566 13.58 5.32 22.43
N ASN A 567 13.15 5.15 23.69
CA ASN A 567 11.85 4.57 24.04
C ASN A 567 10.66 5.16 23.25
N ARG A 568 10.65 6.47 22.98
CA ARG A 568 9.57 7.11 22.20
C ARG A 568 9.54 6.69 20.74
N LEU A 569 10.70 6.70 20.07
CA LEU A 569 10.84 6.32 18.66
C LEU A 569 10.52 4.84 18.49
N VAL A 570 11.02 4.01 19.40
CA VAL A 570 10.77 2.56 19.38
C VAL A 570 9.29 2.30 19.66
N LYS A 571 8.61 3.03 20.55
CA LYS A 571 7.16 2.89 20.75
C LYS A 571 6.35 3.10 19.47
N ALA A 572 6.68 4.12 18.68
CA ALA A 572 6.02 4.36 17.39
C ALA A 572 6.28 3.22 16.38
N LEU A 573 7.54 2.76 16.29
CA LEU A 573 7.89 1.60 15.46
C LEU A 573 7.20 0.32 15.94
N ILE A 574 7.05 0.13 17.26
CA ILE A 574 6.35 -1.01 17.84
C ILE A 574 4.88 -0.96 17.42
N GLU A 575 4.20 0.17 17.50
CA GLU A 575 2.79 0.28 17.08
C GLU A 575 2.60 -0.16 15.62
N THR A 576 3.52 0.22 14.72
CA THR A 576 3.48 -0.22 13.31
C THR A 576 3.87 -1.71 13.16
N THR A 577 4.88 -2.17 13.90
CA THR A 577 5.36 -3.57 13.84
C THR A 577 4.49 -4.54 14.63
N THR A 578 3.57 -4.06 15.48
CA THR A 578 2.66 -4.90 16.28
C THR A 578 1.83 -5.79 15.36
N ILE A 579 1.47 -5.33 14.15
CA ILE A 579 0.80 -6.14 13.12
C ILE A 579 1.68 -7.31 12.68
N CYS A 580 2.97 -7.07 12.42
CA CYS A 580 3.93 -8.09 12.01
C CYS A 580 4.22 -9.08 13.15
N CYS A 581 4.44 -8.56 14.36
CA CYS A 581 4.64 -9.36 15.58
C CYS A 581 3.43 -10.24 15.86
N LYS A 582 2.21 -9.71 15.72
CA LYS A 582 0.96 -10.46 15.89
C LYS A 582 0.91 -11.68 14.96
N SER A 583 1.19 -11.50 13.68
CA SER A 583 1.22 -12.60 12.69
C SER A 583 2.30 -13.64 13.02
N PHE A 584 3.47 -13.19 13.45
CA PHE A 584 4.58 -14.08 13.79
C PHE A 584 4.29 -14.90 15.06
N ILE A 585 3.88 -14.25 16.16
CA ILE A 585 3.55 -14.92 17.42
C ILE A 585 2.40 -15.91 17.19
N LYS A 586 1.39 -15.52 16.40
CA LYS A 586 0.31 -16.41 15.98
C LYS A 586 0.85 -17.69 15.33
N ARG A 587 1.73 -17.57 14.33
CA ARG A 587 2.33 -18.74 13.65
C ARG A 587 3.15 -19.62 14.58
N GLN A 588 3.89 -19.04 15.51
CA GLN A 588 4.69 -19.81 16.47
C GLN A 588 3.81 -20.60 17.44
N ILE A 589 2.79 -19.96 18.02
CA ILE A 589 1.81 -20.65 18.87
C ILE A 589 1.11 -21.75 18.08
N GLU A 590 0.69 -21.45 16.84
CA GLU A 590 0.01 -22.41 15.98
C GLU A 590 0.88 -23.64 15.69
N HIS A 591 2.14 -23.41 15.28
CA HIS A 591 3.08 -24.49 15.00
C HIS A 591 3.35 -25.37 16.22
N GLN A 592 3.57 -24.77 17.39
CA GLN A 592 3.93 -25.50 18.60
C GLN A 592 2.75 -26.27 19.18
N VAL A 593 1.60 -25.62 19.35
CA VAL A 593 0.39 -26.29 19.87
C VAL A 593 -0.02 -27.41 18.92
N LYS A 594 0.03 -27.20 17.60
CA LYS A 594 -0.24 -28.25 16.60
C LYS A 594 0.72 -29.43 16.73
N ARG A 595 2.02 -29.18 16.91
CA ARG A 595 3.04 -30.23 17.07
C ARG A 595 2.77 -31.09 18.31
N TYR A 596 2.46 -30.48 19.45
CA TYR A 596 2.18 -31.20 20.69
C TYR A 596 0.90 -32.01 20.62
N ILE A 597 -0.18 -31.40 20.12
CA ILE A 597 -1.46 -32.11 19.93
C ILE A 597 -1.25 -33.33 19.02
N ASN A 598 -0.47 -33.20 17.94
CA ASN A 598 -0.16 -34.34 17.08
C ASN A 598 0.61 -35.46 17.78
N GLN A 599 1.55 -35.11 18.67
CA GLN A 599 2.33 -36.10 19.42
C GLN A 599 1.43 -36.84 20.42
N GLU A 600 0.60 -36.12 21.18
CA GLU A 600 -0.30 -36.72 22.16
C GLU A 600 -1.43 -37.51 21.52
N LEU A 601 -2.01 -37.03 20.40
CA LEU A 601 -3.05 -37.76 19.68
C LEU A 601 -2.57 -39.11 19.13
N ALA A 602 -1.28 -39.25 18.83
CA ALA A 602 -0.73 -40.52 18.35
C ALA A 602 -0.68 -41.59 19.45
N SER A 603 -0.51 -41.19 20.71
CA SER A 603 -0.47 -42.08 21.89
C SER A 603 -1.80 -42.20 22.63
N PHE A 604 -2.74 -41.29 22.40
CA PHE A 604 -4.00 -41.26 23.12
C PHE A 604 -5.00 -42.32 22.61
N ILE A 605 -5.58 -43.08 23.52
CA ILE A 605 -6.61 -44.10 23.23
C ILE A 605 -7.96 -43.55 23.69
N PHE A 606 -8.88 -43.33 22.75
CA PHE A 606 -10.21 -42.84 23.05
C PHE A 606 -11.06 -43.95 23.72
N PRO A 607 -11.71 -43.66 24.86
CA PRO A 607 -12.58 -44.64 25.49
C PRO A 607 -13.89 -44.78 24.69
N ILE A 608 -13.95 -45.74 23.76
CA ILE A 608 -15.17 -46.02 22.99
C ILE A 608 -16.17 -46.72 23.91
N ARG A 609 -17.18 -45.98 24.39
CA ARG A 609 -18.39 -46.56 25.00
C ARG A 609 -19.59 -46.57 24.05
N LEU A 610 -19.43 -45.97 22.87
CA LEU A 610 -20.53 -45.68 21.94
C LEU A 610 -20.98 -46.87 21.08
N LYS A 611 -20.11 -47.85 20.84
CA LYS A 611 -20.41 -48.91 19.88
C LYS A 611 -21.63 -49.75 20.30
N GLU A 612 -21.74 -50.06 21.59
CA GLU A 612 -22.88 -50.82 22.12
C GLU A 612 -24.21 -50.03 22.05
N LYS A 613 -24.18 -48.70 22.17
CA LYS A 613 -25.39 -47.87 22.10
C LYS A 613 -25.87 -47.59 20.68
N PHE A 614 -24.97 -47.30 19.73
CA PHE A 614 -25.38 -47.04 18.34
C PHE A 614 -25.87 -48.29 17.62
N ASP A 615 -25.24 -49.44 17.87
CA ASP A 615 -25.71 -50.71 17.29
C ASP A 615 -27.12 -51.03 17.80
N SER A 616 -27.41 -50.78 19.09
CA SER A 616 -28.74 -51.01 19.68
C SER A 616 -29.85 -50.09 19.16
N ALA A 617 -29.52 -48.87 18.73
CA ALA A 617 -30.47 -47.90 18.18
C ALA A 617 -30.72 -48.07 16.67
N SER A 618 -29.86 -48.80 15.96
CA SER A 618 -30.04 -49.11 14.53
C SER A 618 -30.87 -50.39 14.28
N THR A 619 -31.05 -51.19 15.33
CA THR A 619 -31.85 -52.44 15.31
C THR A 619 -33.26 -52.27 15.89
N ALA A 620 -33.65 -51.05 16.30
CA ALA A 620 -34.99 -50.67 16.76
C ALA A 620 -35.59 -49.65 15.79
#